data_AF-A0A662PC26-F1
#
_entry.id   AF-A0A662PC26-F1
#
_cell.length_a   1.000
_cell.length_b   1.000
_cell.length_c   1.000
_cell.angle_alpha   90.00
_cell.angle_beta   90.00
_cell.angle_gamma   90.00
#
_symmetry.space_group_name_H-M   'P 1'
#
loop_
_entity.id
_entity.type
_entity.pdbx_description
1 polymer ?
#
loop_
_entity_poly.entity_id
_entity_poly.type
_entity_poly.pdbx_seq_one_letter_code
_entity_poly.pdbx_strand_id
1 'polypeptide(L)'
;MKACPKCGSTNITKKFPQMNVWVCKKCGWEGTVIVDFPDESLKKMKEIEKAEKLGKEAEAIKKKERLEKKMKKLEKKMRRLGY
;
A
#
# COMPACT_ATOMS: atom_id res chain seq x y z
N MET A 1 -16.82 -9.67 14.04
CA MET A 1 -17.06 -9.11 12.69
C MET A 1 -16.33 -10.00 11.69
N LYS A 2 -16.99 -10.41 10.61
CA LYS A 2 -16.39 -11.33 9.63
C LYS A 2 -15.36 -10.56 8.79
N ALA A 3 -14.11 -11.03 8.76
CA ALA A 3 -13.04 -10.41 7.98
C ALA A 3 -12.31 -11.43 7.08
N CYS A 4 -11.75 -10.94 5.99
CA CYS A 4 -10.95 -11.73 5.07
C CYS A 4 -9.65 -12.20 5.74
N PRO A 5 -9.33 -13.50 5.75
CA PRO A 5 -8.09 -14.02 6.35
C PRO A 5 -6.82 -13.48 5.69
N LYS A 6 -6.90 -13.13 4.39
CA LYS A 6 -5.72 -12.77 3.60
C LYS A 6 -5.31 -11.30 3.74
N CYS A 7 -6.25 -10.41 4.01
CA CYS A 7 -5.99 -8.96 4.03
C CYS A 7 -6.71 -8.22 5.17
N GLY A 8 -7.36 -8.94 6.08
CA GLY A 8 -8.11 -8.37 7.20
C GLY A 8 -9.35 -7.57 6.81
N SER A 9 -9.69 -7.47 5.52
CA SER A 9 -10.79 -6.59 5.08
C SER A 9 -12.14 -7.18 5.44
N THR A 10 -13.01 -6.37 6.05
CA THR A 10 -14.42 -6.69 6.31
C THR A 10 -15.30 -6.63 5.07
N ASN A 11 -14.74 -6.19 3.94
CA ASN A 11 -15.43 -6.08 2.66
C ASN A 11 -15.44 -7.44 1.92
N ILE A 12 -16.18 -8.39 2.50
CA ILE A 12 -16.43 -9.73 1.99
C ILE A 12 -17.90 -9.83 1.57
N THR A 13 -18.14 -10.41 0.39
CA THR A 13 -19.47 -10.67 -0.16
C THR A 13 -19.62 -12.15 -0.44
N LYS A 14 -20.83 -12.69 -0.43
CA LYS A 14 -21.05 -14.05 -0.95
C LYS A 14 -20.93 -14.02 -2.47
N LYS A 15 -20.14 -14.93 -3.05
CA LYS A 15 -19.97 -15.06 -4.51
C LYS A 15 -21.21 -15.70 -5.14
N PHE A 16 -21.80 -16.66 -4.43
CA PHE A 16 -23.06 -17.29 -4.78
C PHE A 16 -23.96 -17.29 -3.55
N PRO A 17 -25.21 -16.82 -3.62
CA PRO A 17 -26.12 -16.82 -2.46
C PRO A 17 -26.42 -18.24 -1.96
N GLN A 18 -26.30 -19.24 -2.83
CA GLN A 18 -26.59 -20.64 -2.56
C GLN A 18 -25.39 -21.42 -2.00
N MET A 19 -24.17 -20.89 -2.14
CA MET A 19 -22.97 -21.50 -1.59
C MET A 19 -22.43 -20.66 -0.43
N ASN A 20 -21.92 -21.29 0.63
CA ASN A 20 -21.26 -20.60 1.73
C ASN A 20 -19.85 -20.07 1.35
N VAL A 21 -19.64 -19.73 0.08
CA VAL A 21 -18.37 -19.22 -0.45
C VAL A 21 -18.38 -17.69 -0.38
N TRP A 22 -17.47 -17.17 0.43
CA TRP A 22 -17.22 -15.75 0.60
C TRP A 22 -16.09 -15.32 -0.33
N VAL A 23 -16.21 -14.13 -0.91
CA VAL A 23 -15.18 -13.52 -1.73
C VAL A 23 -14.86 -12.11 -1.21
N CYS A 24 -13.57 -11.84 -1.01
CA CYS A 24 -13.08 -10.53 -0.61
C CYS A 24 -12.92 -9.63 -1.84
N LYS A 25 -13.68 -8.54 -1.91
CA LYS A 25 -13.58 -7.58 -3.03
C LYS A 25 -12.26 -6.79 -3.06
N LYS A 26 -11.47 -6.83 -1.98
CA LYS A 26 -10.24 -6.05 -1.86
C LYS A 26 -8.99 -6.80 -2.33
N CYS A 27 -8.94 -8.11 -2.13
CA CYS A 27 -7.76 -8.93 -2.47
C CYS A 27 -8.09 -10.16 -3.34
N GLY A 28 -9.36 -10.40 -3.66
CA GLY A 28 -9.79 -11.53 -4.49
C GLY A 28 -9.77 -12.88 -3.79
N TRP A 29 -9.56 -12.93 -2.47
CA TRP A 29 -9.62 -14.19 -1.72
C TRP A 29 -11.04 -14.78 -1.79
N GLU A 30 -11.15 -16.07 -2.13
CA GLU A 30 -12.41 -16.82 -2.10
C GLU A 30 -12.31 -18.07 -1.22
N GLY A 31 -13.31 -18.30 -0.38
CA GLY A 31 -13.34 -19.46 0.51
C GLY A 31 -14.55 -19.47 1.45
N THR A 32 -14.75 -20.59 2.13
CA THR A 32 -15.82 -20.77 3.12
C THR A 32 -15.41 -20.29 4.52
N VAL A 33 -14.11 -20.16 4.77
CA VAL A 33 -13.53 -19.87 6.09
C VAL A 33 -13.31 -18.36 6.27
N ILE A 34 -14.25 -17.73 6.96
CA ILE A 34 -14.16 -16.35 7.42
C ILE A 34 -13.56 -16.33 8.83
N VAL A 35 -12.62 -15.42 9.08
CA VAL A 35 -12.01 -15.26 10.40
C VAL A 35 -12.72 -14.13 11.12
N ASP A 36 -13.13 -14.35 12.37
CA ASP A 36 -13.65 -13.27 13.20
C ASP A 36 -12.44 -12.51 13.77
N PHE A 37 -12.09 -11.40 13.12
CA PHE A 37 -11.02 -10.54 13.61
C PHE A 37 -11.62 -9.53 14.59
N PRO A 38 -11.14 -9.47 15.85
CA PRO A 38 -11.50 -8.38 16.75
C PRO A 38 -10.94 -7.06 16.20
N ASP A 39 -11.77 -6.00 16.26
CA ASP A 39 -11.55 -4.63 15.74
C ASP A 39 -10.15 -4.05 15.99
N GLU A 40 -9.50 -4.48 17.07
CA GLU A 40 -8.20 -3.98 17.52
C GLU A 40 -7.05 -4.30 16.56
N SER A 41 -7.13 -5.44 15.85
CA SER A 41 -6.08 -5.87 14.91
C SER A 41 -6.13 -5.09 13.58
N LEU A 42 -7.33 -4.64 13.19
CA LEU A 42 -7.59 -3.86 11.99
C LEU A 42 -7.10 -2.41 12.11
N LYS A 43 -7.17 -1.82 13.32
CA LYS A 43 -6.59 -0.51 13.62
C LYS A 43 -5.07 -0.53 13.43
N LYS A 44 -4.39 -1.54 14.00
CA LYS A 44 -2.92 -1.66 13.92
C LYS A 44 -2.42 -1.76 12.48
N MET A 45 -3.10 -2.51 11.60
CA MET A 45 -2.71 -2.58 10.19
C MET A 45 -2.92 -1.27 9.41
N LYS A 46 -3.98 -0.52 9.68
CA LYS A 46 -4.21 0.80 9.06
C LYS A 46 -3.17 1.83 9.49
N GLU A 47 -2.69 1.77 10.73
CA GLU A 47 -1.63 2.66 11.21
C GLU A 47 -0.29 2.35 10.55
N ILE A 48 0.04 1.07 10.35
CA ILE A 48 1.27 0.65 9.64
C ILE A 48 1.25 1.10 8.17
N GLU A 49 0.12 0.95 7.47
CA GLU A 49 -0.02 1.40 6.07
C GLU A 49 0.11 2.93 5.91
N LYS A 50 -0.39 3.70 6.88
CA LYS A 50 -0.20 5.16 6.93
C LYS A 50 1.25 5.55 7.20
N ALA A 51 1.92 4.84 8.11
CA ALA A 51 3.33 5.09 8.42
C ALA A 51 4.25 4.77 7.22
N GLU A 52 3.97 3.71 6.47
CA GLU A 52 4.72 3.37 5.25
C GLU A 52 4.56 4.40 4.13
N LYS A 53 3.37 4.98 3.95
CA LYS A 53 3.15 6.03 2.93
C LYS A 53 3.93 7.29 3.26
N LEU A 54 3.91 7.73 4.52
CA LEU A 54 4.66 8.91 4.96
C LEU A 54 6.19 8.70 4.84
N GLY A 55 6.68 7.50 5.15
CA GLY A 55 8.09 7.15 4.98
C GLY A 55 8.55 7.18 3.52
N LYS A 56 7.74 6.65 2.60
CA LYS A 56 8.03 6.65 1.15
C LYS A 56 8.00 8.05 0.54
N GLU A 57 7.11 8.92 1.02
CA GLU A 57 7.01 10.30 0.53
C GLU A 57 8.22 11.13 0.98
N ALA A 58 8.65 10.98 2.24
CA ALA A 58 9.89 11.60 2.74
C ALA A 58 11.15 11.09 2.01
N GLU A 59 11.21 9.79 1.71
CA GLU A 59 12.33 9.22 0.94
C GLU A 59 12.32 9.71 -0.52
N ALA A 60 11.14 9.82 -1.14
CA ALA A 60 10.97 10.34 -2.50
C ALA A 60 11.39 11.82 -2.60
N ILE A 61 11.04 12.64 -1.60
CA ILE A 61 11.47 14.05 -1.52
C ILE A 61 13.00 14.13 -1.43
N LYS A 62 13.64 13.35 -0.54
CA LYS A 62 15.11 13.30 -0.43
C LYS A 62 15.78 12.84 -1.73
N LYS A 63 15.20 11.86 -2.45
CA LYS A 63 15.71 11.41 -3.76
C LYS A 63 15.62 12.52 -4.80
N LYS A 64 14.50 13.26 -4.86
CA LYS A 64 14.34 14.39 -5.79
C LYS A 64 15.37 15.48 -5.55
N GLU A 65 15.58 15.89 -4.30
CA GLU A 65 16.57 16.93 -3.96
C GLU A 65 18.01 16.51 -4.35
N ARG A 66 18.34 15.22 -4.17
CA ARG A 66 19.64 14.66 -4.57
C ARG A 66 19.79 14.60 -6.10
N LEU A 67 18.70 14.36 -6.84
CA LEU A 67 18.67 14.40 -8.30
C LEU A 67 18.88 15.82 -8.82
N GLU A 68 18.19 16.82 -8.25
CA GLU A 68 18.36 18.23 -8.60
C GLU A 68 19.81 18.70 -8.41
N LYS A 69 20.44 18.34 -7.29
CA LYS A 69 21.85 18.63 -7.05
C LYS A 69 22.77 18.00 -8.10
N LYS A 70 22.45 16.80 -8.59
CA LYS A 70 23.20 16.14 -9.66
C LYS A 70 22.97 16.83 -11.01
N MET A 71 21.74 17.18 -11.35
CA MET A 71 21.40 17.92 -12.58
C MET A 71 22.10 19.27 -12.63
N LYS A 72 22.08 20.04 -11.54
CA LYS A 72 22.77 21.32 -11.44
C LYS A 72 24.30 21.20 -11.58
N LYS A 73 24.89 20.09 -11.10
CA LYS A 73 26.31 19.78 -11.33
C LYS A 73 26.58 19.40 -12.78
N LEU A 74 25.66 18.68 -13.41
CA LEU A 74 25.75 18.27 -14.81
C LEU A 74 25.66 19.50 -15.73
N GLU A 75 24.70 20.39 -15.52
CA GLU A 75 24.59 21.67 -16.24
C GLU A 75 25.87 22.50 -16.12
N LYS A 76 26.42 22.62 -14.91
CA LYS A 76 27.70 23.33 -14.70
C LYS A 76 28.86 22.69 -15.44
N LYS A 77 28.86 21.35 -15.59
CA LYS A 77 29.87 20.65 -16.40
C LYS A 77 29.65 20.88 -17.90
N MET A 78 28.42 20.78 -18.38
CA MET A 78 28.06 21.02 -19.79
C MET A 78 28.47 22.44 -20.22
N ARG A 79 28.15 23.44 -19.39
CA ARG A 79 28.53 24.84 -19.62
C ARG A 79 30.04 25.08 -19.65
N ARG A 80 30.83 24.29 -18.90
CA ARG A 80 32.31 24.34 -18.93
C ARG A 80 32.90 23.64 -20.15
N LEU A 81 32.16 22.69 -20.73
CA LEU A 81 32.55 21.93 -21.92
C LEU A 81 32.10 22.61 -23.23
N GLY A 82 31.37 23.72 -23.15
CA GLY A 82 30.96 24.51 -24.32
C GLY A 82 29.78 23.92 -25.09
N TYR A 83 29.01 23.01 -24.48
CA TYR A 83 27.71 22.55 -24.99
C TYR A 83 26.57 23.49 -24.59
#